data_AF-A0A813BW40-F1
#
_entry.id   AF-A0A813BW40-F1
#
_cell.length_a   1.000
_cell.length_b   1.000
_cell.length_c   1.000
_cell.angle_alpha   90.00
_cell.angle_beta   90.00
_cell.angle_gamma   90.00
#
_symmetry.space_group_name_H-M   'P 1'
#
loop_
_entity.id
_entity.type
_entity.pdbx_description
1 polymer ?
#
loop_
_entity_poly.entity_id
_entity_poly.type
_entity_poly.pdbx_seq_one_letter_code
_entity_poly.pdbx_strand_id
1 'polypeptide(L)'
;MDSHASGQSWMMQILTSVVPYHADAKGHQFFEHMDGKTYATPMLAALVVVELSDLIFAVDSIPCILGITHDLFLVFSSNMFAVLGLRSLYLLLAEALDKVQNLKTGLAAVLAFVGTKMMLGDYWPLSQSVSLLMIFGILGATVASGMMGIKFGKKAEAILPM
;
A
#
# COMPACT_ATOMS: atom_id res chain seq x y z
N MET A 1 10.45 40.24 -27.67
CA MET A 1 11.32 40.19 -26.48
C MET A 1 10.55 39.75 -25.23
N ASP A 2 9.86 38.61 -25.31
CA ASP A 2 10.18 37.36 -24.60
C ASP A 2 11.27 37.43 -23.51
N SER A 3 10.84 37.41 -22.24
CA SER A 3 11.53 36.72 -21.13
C SER A 3 10.60 36.59 -19.92
N HIS A 4 10.41 35.35 -19.46
CA HIS A 4 9.91 34.84 -18.17
C HIS A 4 8.95 33.65 -18.33
N ALA A 5 9.43 32.62 -19.02
CA ALA A 5 8.97 31.24 -18.85
C ALA A 5 10.19 30.40 -18.46
N SER A 6 10.23 29.88 -17.23
CA SER A 6 11.01 28.67 -16.84
C SER A 6 10.93 28.45 -15.32
N GLY A 7 9.73 28.11 -14.85
CA GLY A 7 9.52 27.59 -13.49
C GLY A 7 8.56 26.41 -13.45
N GLN A 8 8.16 25.88 -14.61
CA GLN A 8 7.27 24.72 -14.67
C GLN A 8 8.09 23.45 -14.62
N SER A 9 8.16 22.95 -13.39
CA SER A 9 8.74 21.70 -12.96
C SER A 9 8.50 20.56 -13.96
N TRP A 10 9.60 19.96 -14.41
CA TRP A 10 9.69 18.67 -15.12
C TRP A 10 8.82 17.56 -14.49
N MET A 11 8.47 17.74 -13.21
CA MET A 11 7.57 16.92 -12.42
C MET A 11 6.13 16.89 -12.97
N MET A 12 5.64 17.94 -13.65
CA MET A 12 4.29 17.93 -14.26
C MET A 12 4.21 17.13 -15.57
N GLN A 13 5.33 16.93 -16.28
CA GLN A 13 5.36 16.14 -17.52
C GLN A 13 5.41 14.63 -17.26
N ILE A 14 6.12 14.20 -16.21
CA ILE A 14 6.18 12.78 -15.83
C ILE A 14 4.82 12.31 -15.29
N LEU A 15 4.10 13.18 -14.58
CA LEU A 15 2.77 12.88 -14.03
C LEU A 15 1.69 12.69 -15.09
N THR A 16 1.86 13.23 -16.30
CA THR A 16 0.82 13.19 -17.35
C THR A 16 1.12 12.22 -18.50
N SER A 17 2.32 11.63 -18.55
CA SER A 17 2.76 10.83 -19.70
C SER A 17 2.40 9.34 -19.63
N VAL A 18 1.84 8.84 -18.51
CA VAL A 18 1.70 7.38 -18.32
C VAL A 18 0.28 6.85 -18.59
N VAL A 19 -0.79 7.65 -18.54
CA VAL A 19 -2.16 7.14 -18.79
C VAL A 19 -3.10 8.23 -19.33
N PRO A 20 -3.72 8.09 -20.53
CA PRO A 20 -4.94 8.82 -20.86
C PRO A 20 -6.07 8.30 -19.96
N TYR A 21 -6.33 9.03 -18.87
CA TYR A 21 -7.33 8.69 -17.86
C TYR A 21 -8.73 9.08 -18.35
N HIS A 22 -9.53 8.11 -18.80
CA HIS A 22 -10.97 8.33 -18.95
C HIS A 22 -11.65 8.09 -17.60
N ALA A 23 -12.09 9.18 -16.97
CA ALA A 23 -12.75 9.21 -15.66
C ALA A 23 -14.18 8.62 -15.64
N ASP A 24 -14.68 8.08 -16.76
CA ASP A 24 -16.07 7.62 -16.92
C ASP A 24 -16.18 6.16 -17.41
N ALA A 25 -15.18 5.32 -17.11
CA ALA A 25 -15.29 3.87 -17.27
C ALA A 25 -16.05 3.29 -16.08
N LYS A 26 -17.36 3.08 -16.24
CA LYS A 26 -18.29 2.55 -15.22
C LYS A 26 -18.16 1.03 -15.00
N GLY A 27 -17.15 0.37 -15.56
CA GLY A 27 -17.02 -1.10 -15.57
C GLY A 27 -15.92 -1.68 -14.68
N HIS A 28 -16.19 -2.83 -14.06
CA HIS A 28 -15.22 -3.73 -13.39
C HIS A 28 -14.22 -4.42 -14.36
N GLN A 29 -14.10 -3.96 -15.61
CA GLN A 29 -13.27 -4.59 -16.63
C GLN A 29 -11.87 -3.96 -16.67
N PHE A 30 -10.82 -4.78 -16.79
CA PHE A 30 -9.42 -4.32 -16.87
C PHE A 30 -9.09 -3.64 -18.22
N PHE A 31 -9.88 -3.95 -19.24
CA PHE A 31 -9.77 -3.41 -20.58
C PHE A 31 -11.18 -3.06 -21.05
N GLU A 32 -11.43 -1.79 -21.36
CA GLU A 32 -12.63 -1.40 -22.10
C GLU A 32 -12.24 -1.23 -23.57
N HIS A 33 -12.96 -1.94 -24.44
CA HIS A 33 -12.91 -1.69 -25.88
C HIS A 33 -13.94 -0.61 -26.20
N MET A 34 -13.48 0.56 -26.61
CA MET A 34 -14.33 1.61 -27.18
C MET A 34 -13.77 2.01 -28.55
N ASP A 35 -14.62 2.16 -29.54
CA ASP A 35 -14.26 2.72 -30.86
C ASP A 35 -13.06 2.04 -31.56
N GLY A 36 -12.99 0.70 -31.47
CA GLY A 36 -11.93 -0.09 -32.12
C GLY A 36 -10.55 0.03 -31.47
N LYS A 37 -10.43 0.68 -30.31
CA LYS A 37 -9.19 0.80 -29.53
C LYS A 37 -9.37 0.24 -28.12
N THR A 38 -8.31 -0.40 -27.62
CA THR A 38 -8.23 -0.94 -26.27
C THR A 38 -7.80 0.15 -25.31
N TYR A 39 -8.64 0.47 -24.32
CA TYR A 39 -8.30 1.44 -23.28
C TYR A 39 -8.00 0.71 -21.97
N ALA A 40 -6.90 1.09 -21.33
CA ALA A 40 -6.55 0.64 -19.99
C ALA A 40 -7.47 1.33 -18.97
N THR A 41 -8.16 0.57 -18.13
CA THR A 41 -9.01 1.13 -17.09
C THR A 41 -8.20 1.56 -15.86
N PRO A 42 -8.72 2.49 -15.05
CA PRO A 42 -8.08 2.90 -13.78
C PRO A 42 -7.80 1.72 -12.83
N MET A 43 -8.56 0.62 -12.92
CA MET A 43 -8.33 -0.61 -12.16
C MET A 43 -7.03 -1.32 -12.58
N LEU A 44 -6.68 -1.30 -13.87
CA LEU A 44 -5.41 -1.86 -14.36
C LEU A 44 -4.23 -1.02 -13.86
N ALA A 45 -4.35 0.31 -13.89
CA ALA A 45 -3.32 1.20 -13.37
C ALA A 45 -3.10 1.00 -11.86
N ALA A 46 -4.19 0.89 -11.08
CA ALA A 46 -4.11 0.61 -9.65
C ALA A 46 -3.47 -0.75 -9.35
N LEU A 47 -3.83 -1.80 -10.11
CA LEU A 47 -3.23 -3.12 -9.98
C LEU A 47 -1.71 -3.08 -10.23
N VAL A 48 -1.29 -2.47 -11.33
CA VAL A 48 0.13 -2.34 -11.70
C VAL A 48 0.91 -1.58 -10.62
N VAL A 49 0.37 -0.49 -10.08
CA VAL A 49 1.03 0.27 -9.00
C VAL A 49 1.21 -0.59 -7.75
N VAL A 50 0.22 -1.40 -7.37
CA VAL A 50 0.30 -2.26 -6.18
C VAL A 50 1.30 -3.40 -6.41
N GLU A 51 1.26 -4.09 -7.54
CA GLU A 51 2.22 -5.16 -7.87
C GLU A 51 3.65 -4.63 -7.93
N LEU A 52 3.87 -3.45 -8.52
CA LEU A 52 5.18 -2.80 -8.55
C LEU A 52 5.63 -2.39 -7.14
N SER A 53 4.72 -1.90 -6.30
CA SER A 53 5.04 -1.54 -4.91
C SER A 53 5.45 -2.75 -4.09
N ASP A 54 4.78 -3.89 -4.26
CA ASP A 54 5.11 -5.14 -3.59
C ASP A 54 6.48 -5.68 -4.05
N LEU A 55 6.76 -5.63 -5.36
CA LEU A 55 8.07 -5.98 -5.89
C LEU A 55 9.19 -5.10 -5.32
N ILE A 56 8.98 -3.78 -5.25
CA ILE A 56 9.95 -2.85 -4.64
C ILE A 56 10.17 -3.18 -3.16
N PHE A 57 9.11 -3.50 -2.42
CA PHE A 57 9.19 -3.90 -1.01
C PHE A 57 9.88 -5.27 -0.83
N ALA A 58 9.72 -6.17 -1.78
CA ALA A 58 10.42 -7.45 -1.84
C ALA A 58 11.93 -7.27 -2.05
N VAL A 59 12.38 -6.33 -2.87
CA VAL A 59 13.81 -6.11 -3.14
C VAL A 59 14.59 -5.78 -1.85
N ASP A 60 13.99 -5.04 -0.91
CA ASP A 60 14.62 -4.71 0.37
C ASP A 60 14.46 -5.82 1.42
N SER A 61 13.30 -6.49 1.43
CA SER A 61 13.02 -7.56 2.41
C SER A 61 13.71 -8.89 2.08
N ILE A 62 14.07 -9.16 0.81
CA ILE A 62 14.81 -10.37 0.41
C ILE A 62 16.21 -10.43 1.05
N PRO A 63 17.08 -9.41 0.95
CA PRO A 63 18.37 -9.40 1.66
C PRO A 63 18.23 -9.63 3.15
N CYS A 64 17.21 -9.04 3.77
CA CYS A 64 16.93 -9.19 5.19
C CYS A 64 16.55 -10.65 5.56
N ILE A 65 15.63 -11.26 4.81
CA ILE A 65 15.18 -12.64 5.05
C ILE A 65 16.29 -13.65 4.76
N LEU A 66 17.07 -13.44 3.70
CA LEU A 66 18.22 -14.31 3.37
C LEU A 66 19.32 -14.27 4.43
N GLY A 67 19.40 -13.19 5.22
CA GLY A 67 20.26 -13.13 6.41
C GLY A 67 19.82 -14.04 7.56
N ILE A 68 18.57 -14.52 7.54
CA ILE A 68 17.96 -15.32 8.62
C ILE A 68 17.65 -16.75 8.15
N THR A 69 17.25 -16.94 6.89
CA THR A 69 16.91 -18.24 6.29
C THR A 69 17.54 -18.39 4.91
N HIS A 70 18.02 -19.59 4.58
CA HIS A 70 18.67 -19.86 3.29
C HIS A 70 17.75 -20.61 2.31
N ASP A 71 16.50 -20.86 2.69
CA ASP A 71 15.53 -21.55 1.85
C ASP A 71 14.90 -20.57 0.83
N LEU A 72 15.52 -20.51 -0.36
CA LEU A 72 15.00 -19.71 -1.48
C LEU A 72 13.60 -20.14 -1.91
N PHE A 73 13.25 -21.43 -1.80
CA PHE A 73 11.91 -21.89 -2.20
C PHE A 73 10.84 -21.22 -1.33
N LEU A 74 11.10 -21.07 -0.04
CA LEU A 74 10.21 -20.38 0.89
C LEU A 74 10.09 -18.88 0.57
N VAL A 75 11.20 -18.22 0.24
CA VAL A 75 11.23 -16.79 -0.11
C VAL A 75 10.45 -16.52 -1.41
N PHE A 76 10.73 -17.29 -2.48
CA PHE A 76 10.09 -17.10 -3.77
C PHE A 76 8.62 -17.51 -3.77
N SER A 77 8.28 -18.65 -3.17
CA SER A 77 6.89 -19.12 -3.12
C SER A 77 6.00 -18.18 -2.30
N SER A 78 6.48 -17.65 -1.18
CA SER A 78 5.73 -16.70 -0.35
C SER A 78 5.40 -15.40 -1.10
N ASN A 79 6.36 -14.84 -1.84
CA ASN A 79 6.12 -13.62 -2.63
C ASN A 79 5.19 -13.87 -3.83
N MET A 80 5.33 -15.01 -4.52
CA MET A 80 4.36 -15.37 -5.56
C MET A 80 2.95 -15.51 -4.99
N PHE A 81 2.79 -16.10 -3.80
CA PHE A 81 1.49 -16.17 -3.12
C PHE A 81 0.93 -14.79 -2.74
N ALA A 82 1.78 -13.86 -2.29
CA ALA A 82 1.39 -12.49 -2.00
C ALA A 82 0.79 -11.84 -3.27
N VAL A 83 1.50 -11.88 -4.39
CA VAL A 83 1.05 -11.33 -5.68
C VAL A 83 -0.25 -12.00 -6.16
N LEU A 84 -0.34 -13.33 -6.12
CA LEU A 84 -1.53 -14.07 -6.55
C LEU A 84 -2.78 -13.76 -5.69
N GLY A 85 -2.59 -13.43 -4.41
CA GLY A 85 -3.67 -13.08 -3.48
C GLY A 85 -4.19 -11.64 -3.62
N LEU A 86 -3.39 -10.72 -4.17
CA LEU A 86 -3.71 -9.29 -4.25
C LEU A 86 -5.01 -9.00 -5.01
N ARG A 87 -5.36 -9.78 -6.04
CA ARG A 87 -6.60 -9.56 -6.81
C ARG A 87 -7.85 -9.67 -5.94
N SER A 88 -7.91 -10.69 -5.07
CA SER A 88 -9.03 -10.88 -4.16
C SER A 88 -8.97 -9.91 -2.99
N LEU A 89 -7.76 -9.60 -2.51
CA LEU A 89 -7.56 -8.75 -1.35
C LEU A 89 -7.76 -7.27 -1.67
N TYR A 90 -7.48 -6.80 -2.89
CA TYR A 90 -7.67 -5.41 -3.31
C TYR A 90 -9.13 -4.97 -3.22
N LEU A 91 -10.07 -5.81 -3.65
CA LEU A 91 -11.51 -5.51 -3.53
C LEU A 91 -11.94 -5.41 -2.06
N LEU A 92 -11.46 -6.34 -1.22
CA LEU A 92 -11.70 -6.31 0.22
C LEU A 92 -11.02 -5.12 0.90
N LEU A 93 -9.82 -4.76 0.44
CA LEU A 93 -8.99 -3.70 0.99
C LEU A 93 -9.54 -2.33 0.63
N ALA A 94 -10.08 -2.14 -0.57
CA ALA A 94 -10.75 -0.90 -0.95
C ALA A 94 -11.89 -0.56 0.02
N GLU A 95 -12.72 -1.55 0.39
CA GLU A 95 -13.78 -1.36 1.39
C GLU A 95 -13.27 -1.25 2.84
N ALA A 96 -12.12 -1.84 3.14
CA ALA A 96 -11.51 -1.80 4.47
C ALA A 96 -10.71 -0.50 4.72
N LEU A 97 -10.10 0.08 3.69
CA LEU A 97 -9.32 1.32 3.79
C LEU A 97 -10.20 2.51 4.14
N ASP A 98 -11.43 2.57 3.61
CA ASP A 98 -12.44 3.56 4.01
C ASP A 98 -12.79 3.48 5.50
N LYS A 99 -12.60 2.30 6.10
CA LYS A 99 -12.88 2.04 7.52
C LYS A 99 -11.68 2.32 8.42
N VAL A 100 -10.44 2.19 7.93
CA VAL A 100 -9.23 2.29 8.77
C VAL A 100 -8.40 3.52 8.41
N GLN A 101 -8.87 4.69 8.82
CA GLN A 101 -8.24 5.99 8.57
C GLN A 101 -6.80 6.13 9.11
N ASN A 102 -6.44 5.38 10.16
CA ASN A 102 -5.15 5.52 10.85
C ASN A 102 -4.05 4.57 10.33
N LEU A 103 -4.32 3.81 9.26
CA LEU A 103 -3.39 2.78 8.77
C LEU A 103 -2.02 3.35 8.36
N LYS A 104 -2.01 4.55 7.73
CA LYS A 104 -0.77 5.25 7.36
C LYS A 104 0.11 5.55 8.58
N THR A 105 -0.49 6.00 9.67
CA THR A 105 0.23 6.33 10.91
C THR A 105 0.82 5.09 11.56
N GLY A 106 0.06 3.98 11.61
CA GLY A 106 0.56 2.71 12.12
C GLY A 106 1.70 2.15 11.28
N LEU A 107 1.58 2.20 9.95
CA LEU A 107 2.62 1.74 9.04
C LEU A 107 3.91 2.58 9.18
N ALA A 108 3.79 3.90 9.29
CA ALA A 108 4.93 4.77 9.54
C ALA A 108 5.63 4.45 10.88
N ALA A 109 4.87 4.17 11.94
CA ALA A 109 5.42 3.76 13.24
C ALA A 109 6.15 2.42 13.17
N VAL A 110 5.60 1.43 12.46
CA VAL A 110 6.27 0.14 12.22
C VAL A 110 7.56 0.33 11.42
N LEU A 111 7.53 1.11 10.35
CA LEU A 111 8.71 1.37 9.51
C LEU A 111 9.79 2.12 10.29
N ALA A 112 9.42 3.12 11.10
CA ALA A 112 10.36 3.81 11.97
C ALA A 112 10.98 2.85 13.00
N PHE A 113 10.19 1.96 13.60
CA PHE A 113 10.68 0.96 14.54
C PHE A 113 11.62 -0.05 13.88
N VAL A 114 11.21 -0.65 12.76
CA VAL A 114 12.01 -1.64 12.02
C VAL A 114 13.28 -1.01 11.47
N GLY A 115 13.20 0.17 10.87
CA GLY A 115 14.37 0.90 10.37
C GLY A 115 15.36 1.24 11.49
N THR A 116 14.86 1.74 12.63
CA THR A 116 15.71 2.00 13.80
C THR A 116 16.35 0.71 14.32
N LYS A 117 15.59 -0.39 14.39
CA LYS A 117 16.13 -1.70 14.79
C LYS A 117 17.23 -2.16 13.85
N MET A 118 17.06 -2.02 12.53
CA MET A 118 18.06 -2.45 11.55
C MET A 118 19.34 -1.62 11.66
N MET A 119 19.26 -0.32 11.93
CA MET A 119 20.46 0.51 12.17
C MET A 119 21.19 0.14 13.48
N LEU A 120 20.46 -0.30 14.51
CA LEU A 120 21.02 -0.70 15.81
C LEU A 120 21.33 -2.20 15.93
N GLY A 121 21.17 -2.97 14.84
CA GLY A 121 21.23 -4.43 14.84
C GLY A 121 22.54 -5.01 15.37
N ASP A 122 23.66 -4.30 15.17
CA ASP A 122 24.99 -4.73 15.62
C ASP A 122 25.22 -4.52 17.13
N TYR A 123 24.51 -3.58 17.75
CA TYR A 123 24.68 -3.22 19.17
C TYR A 123 23.68 -3.92 20.09
N TRP A 124 22.47 -4.22 19.61
CA TRP A 124 21.41 -4.82 20.42
C TRP A 124 20.80 -6.03 19.70
N PRO A 125 21.24 -7.27 20.02
CA PRO A 125 20.60 -8.48 19.49
C PRO A 125 19.23 -8.65 20.14
N LEU A 126 18.24 -7.90 19.64
CA LEU A 126 16.84 -8.03 20.02
C LEU A 126 16.33 -9.35 19.45
N SER A 127 15.86 -10.22 20.35
CA SER A 127 15.17 -11.45 19.99
C SER A 127 14.06 -11.17 18.97
N GLN A 128 14.08 -11.93 17.87
CA GLN A 128 13.11 -11.83 16.77
C GLN A 128 11.67 -11.81 17.29
N SER A 129 11.37 -12.64 18.29
CA SER A 129 10.05 -12.77 18.90
C SER A 129 9.54 -11.47 19.52
N VAL A 130 10.41 -10.69 20.16
CA VAL A 130 10.03 -9.43 20.81
C VAL A 130 9.69 -8.36 19.78
N SER A 131 10.49 -8.25 18.70
CA SER A 131 10.20 -7.32 17.61
C SER A 131 8.90 -7.68 16.91
N LEU A 132 8.68 -8.97 16.66
CA LEU A 132 7.46 -9.46 16.02
C LEU A 132 6.23 -9.13 16.86
N LEU A 133 6.30 -9.35 18.18
CA LEU A 133 5.22 -9.00 19.11
C LEU A 133 4.95 -7.48 19.15
N MET A 134 5.99 -6.65 19.10
CA MET A 134 5.84 -5.20 19.09
C MET A 134 5.19 -4.70 17.79
N ILE A 135 5.58 -5.24 16.64
CA ILE A 135 4.96 -4.94 15.34
C ILE A 135 3.47 -5.33 15.35
N PHE A 136 3.16 -6.54 15.83
CA PHE A 136 1.77 -6.99 16.00
C PHE A 136 0.99 -6.08 16.95
N GLY A 137 1.62 -5.60 18.03
CA GLY A 137 1.02 -4.66 18.97
C GLY A 137 0.69 -3.31 18.32
N ILE A 138 1.63 -2.73 17.57
CA ILE A 138 1.44 -1.44 16.88
C ILE A 138 0.35 -1.54 15.82
N LEU A 139 0.38 -2.61 15.01
CA LEU A 139 -0.65 -2.85 13.99
C LEU A 139 -2.02 -3.12 14.62
N GLY A 140 -2.08 -3.97 15.64
CA GLY A 140 -3.30 -4.28 16.39
C GLY A 140 -3.91 -3.04 17.02
N ALA A 141 -3.10 -2.17 17.64
CA ALA A 141 -3.55 -0.90 18.21
C ALA A 141 -4.07 0.07 17.14
N THR A 142 -3.39 0.13 15.99
CA THR A 142 -3.80 0.98 14.86
C THR A 142 -5.16 0.56 14.31
N VAL A 143 -5.36 -0.75 14.10
CA VAL A 143 -6.64 -1.31 13.64
C VAL A 143 -7.73 -1.10 14.69
N ALA A 144 -7.45 -1.36 15.97
CA ALA A 144 -8.41 -1.14 17.05
C ALA A 144 -8.84 0.33 17.17
N SER A 145 -7.88 1.26 17.05
CA SER A 145 -8.14 2.70 17.01
C SER A 145 -9.01 3.09 15.81
N GLY A 146 -8.71 2.56 14.62
CA GLY A 146 -9.54 2.72 13.43
C GLY A 146 -10.96 2.24 13.67
N MET A 147 -11.15 1.03 14.19
CA MET A 147 -12.46 0.44 14.48
C MET A 147 -13.26 1.21 15.54
N MET A 148 -12.61 1.73 16.59
CA MET A 148 -13.27 2.57 17.60
C MET A 148 -13.76 3.90 17.02
N GLY A 149 -13.00 4.50 16.09
CA GLY A 149 -13.43 5.68 15.35
C GLY A 149 -14.69 5.45 14.53
N ILE A 150 -14.81 4.30 13.85
CA ILE A 150 -16.00 3.93 13.08
C ILE A 150 -17.23 3.78 13.99
N LYS A 151 -17.08 3.16 15.17
CA LYS A 151 -18.19 2.97 16.12
C LYS A 151 -18.72 4.29 16.66
N PHE A 152 -17.89 5.33 16.78
CA PHE A 152 -18.32 6.65 17.23
C PHE A 152 -19.05 7.45 16.13
N GLY A 153 -18.63 7.35 14.86
CA GLY A 153 -19.33 7.97 13.73
C GLY A 153 -20.75 7.42 13.55
N LYS A 154 -20.91 6.09 13.64
CA LYS A 154 -22.22 5.42 13.53
C LYS A 154 -23.18 5.75 14.69
N LYS A 155 -22.65 6.21 15.83
CA LYS A 155 -23.46 6.64 16.98
C LYS A 155 -23.92 8.11 16.86
N ALA A 156 -23.22 8.95 16.09
CA ALA A 156 -23.61 10.34 15.88
C ALA A 156 -24.81 10.48 14.91
N GLU A 157 -24.90 9.64 13.87
CA GLU A 157 -26.04 9.65 12.93
C GLU A 157 -27.34 9.07 13.52
N ALA A 158 -27.26 8.27 14.59
CA ALA A 158 -28.44 7.70 15.23
C ALA A 158 -29.13 8.64 16.24
N ILE A 159 -28.60 9.85 16.47
CA ILE A 159 -29.08 10.79 17.52
C ILE A 159 -29.68 12.08 16.92
N LEU A 160 -29.74 12.22 15.59
CA LEU A 160 -30.54 13.26 14.93
C LEU A 160 -31.67 12.66 14.08
N PRO A 161 -32.75 12.15 14.71
CA PRO A 161 -34.05 12.21 14.04
C PRO A 161 -34.43 13.70 13.88
N MET A 162 -34.81 14.10 12.66
CA MET A 162 -35.36 15.43 12.37
C MET A 162 -36.53 15.79 13.30
#